data_AF-A0AAN7DSX6-F1
#
_entry.id   AF-A0AAN7DSX6-F1
#
_cell.length_a   1.000
_cell.length_b   1.000
_cell.length_c   1.000
_cell.angle_alpha   90.00
_cell.angle_beta   90.00
_cell.angle_gamma   90.00
#
_symmetry.space_group_name_H-M   'P 1'
#
loop_
_entity.id
_entity.type
_entity.pdbx_description
1 polymer ?
#
loop_
_entity_poly.entity_id
_entity_poly.type
_entity_poly.pdbx_seq_one_letter_code
_entity_poly.pdbx_strand_id
1 'polypeptide(L)'
;MGKNTTSNFEANKTRVVWGDPSWTTTFCNLCVEEIEAGSKAIFAALSAKGWSNLVIKFCDKTGLNYDKEQLKCRWDVLKADWRVWEKLKGLDTNLGWDVVKGTIDDSDDWWNMKLKVS
;
A
#
# COMPACT_ATOMS: atom_id res chain seq x y z
N MET A 1 17.47 -3.29 -39.30
CA MET A 1 18.23 -4.23 -38.45
C MET A 1 18.89 -3.44 -37.33
N GLY A 2 18.67 -3.83 -36.06
CA GLY A 2 19.42 -3.46 -34.83
C GLY A 2 19.42 -1.97 -34.46
N LYS A 3 18.56 -1.48 -33.55
CA LYS A 3 18.61 -1.50 -32.06
C LYS A 3 19.87 -0.87 -31.43
N ASN A 4 19.61 -0.18 -30.30
CA ASN A 4 20.47 0.22 -29.16
C ASN A 4 20.53 1.77 -29.04
N THR A 5 20.25 2.46 -27.93
CA THR A 5 20.06 2.10 -26.50
C THR A 5 19.43 3.35 -25.83
N THR A 6 18.22 3.27 -25.29
CA THR A 6 17.93 3.15 -23.84
C THR A 6 18.61 4.20 -22.96
N SER A 7 18.02 5.39 -22.81
CA SER A 7 18.18 6.21 -21.59
C SER A 7 17.17 7.36 -21.58
N ASN A 8 15.91 7.10 -21.19
CA ASN A 8 15.14 8.09 -20.42
C ASN A 8 13.77 7.65 -19.89
N PHE A 9 13.30 6.43 -20.18
CA PHE A 9 11.92 6.06 -19.81
C PHE A 9 11.73 5.78 -18.30
N GLU A 10 12.83 5.59 -17.56
CA GLU A 10 12.83 5.26 -16.13
C GLU A 10 12.81 6.50 -15.22
N ALA A 11 13.05 7.71 -15.74
CA ALA A 11 13.25 8.91 -14.92
C ALA A 11 11.97 9.74 -14.67
N ASN A 12 10.86 9.44 -15.34
CA ASN A 12 9.61 10.23 -15.27
C ASN A 12 8.38 9.40 -14.91
N LYS A 13 8.54 8.30 -14.15
CA LYS A 13 7.41 7.70 -13.44
C LYS A 13 7.20 8.52 -12.16
N THR A 14 6.64 9.72 -12.33
CA THR A 14 6.32 10.68 -11.27
C THR A 14 5.77 9.93 -10.06
N ARG A 15 6.45 10.08 -8.92
CA ARG A 15 6.02 9.60 -7.60
C ARG A 15 4.58 10.07 -7.41
N VAL A 16 3.62 9.17 -7.63
CA VAL A 16 2.19 9.49 -7.56
C VAL A 16 1.89 10.03 -6.17
N VAL A 17 1.30 11.21 -6.11
CA VAL A 17 1.02 11.87 -4.84
C VAL A 17 -0.23 11.23 -4.23
N TRP A 18 -0.04 10.42 -3.19
CA TRP A 18 -1.12 9.90 -2.35
C TRP A 18 -1.35 10.86 -1.18
N GLY A 19 -1.84 12.07 -1.51
CA GLY A 19 -1.87 13.21 -0.59
C GLY A 19 -2.98 13.16 0.45
N ASP A 20 -4.10 12.50 0.16
CA ASP A 20 -5.20 12.33 1.09
C ASP A 20 -5.17 10.91 1.72
N PRO A 21 -5.08 10.79 3.05
CA PRO A 21 -5.20 9.51 3.75
C PRO A 21 -6.48 8.73 3.38
N SER A 22 -7.59 9.43 3.07
CA SER A 22 -8.87 8.83 2.69
C SER A 22 -8.75 7.97 1.43
N TRP A 23 -7.84 8.30 0.52
CA TRP A 23 -7.59 7.52 -0.70
C TRP A 23 -6.98 6.18 -0.38
N THR A 24 -6.08 6.12 0.62
CA THR A 24 -5.48 4.86 1.06
C THR A 24 -6.53 3.97 1.71
N THR A 25 -7.38 4.54 2.58
CA THR A 25 -8.49 3.82 3.20
C THR A 25 -9.47 3.30 2.13
N THR A 26 -9.84 4.14 1.17
CA THR A 26 -10.72 3.76 0.06
C THR A 26 -10.11 2.63 -0.76
N PHE A 27 -8.83 2.73 -1.11
CA PHE A 27 -8.10 1.69 -1.83
C PHE A 27 -8.12 0.35 -1.07
N CYS A 28 -7.75 0.34 0.22
CA CYS A 28 -7.75 -0.87 1.03
C CYS A 28 -9.15 -1.51 1.12
N ASN A 29 -10.18 -0.70 1.35
CA ASN A 29 -11.57 -1.19 1.41
C ASN A 29 -11.99 -1.85 0.09
N LEU A 30 -11.68 -1.22 -1.05
CA LEU A 30 -11.97 -1.79 -2.36
C LEU A 30 -11.19 -3.08 -2.63
N CYS A 31 -9.94 -3.18 -2.16
CA CYS A 31 -9.20 -4.43 -2.25
C CYS A 31 -9.87 -5.56 -1.45
N VAL A 32 -10.37 -5.27 -0.24
CA VAL A 32 -11.10 -6.23 0.59
C VAL A 32 -12.41 -6.66 -0.11
N GLU A 33 -13.20 -5.71 -0.61
CA GLU A 33 -14.44 -5.98 -1.34
C GLU A 33 -14.20 -6.93 -2.53
N GLU A 34 -13.16 -6.70 -3.34
CA GLU A 34 -12.84 -7.57 -4.48
C GLU A 34 -12.35 -8.97 -4.04
N ILE A 35 -11.59 -9.05 -2.95
CA ILE A 35 -11.12 -10.31 -2.38
C ILE A 35 -12.30 -11.15 -1.85
N GLU A 36 -13.26 -10.51 -1.19
CA GLU A 36 -14.49 -11.14 -0.67
C GLU A 36 -15.45 -11.54 -1.80
N ALA A 37 -15.53 -10.75 -2.87
CA ALA A 37 -16.32 -11.05 -4.06
C ALA A 37 -15.77 -12.24 -4.90
N GLY A 38 -14.74 -12.92 -4.42
CA GLY A 38 -14.16 -14.10 -5.08
C GLY A 38 -13.18 -13.78 -6.20
N SER A 39 -12.76 -12.52 -6.36
CA SER A 39 -11.75 -12.11 -7.35
C SER A 39 -10.31 -12.50 -6.97
N LYS A 40 -10.12 -13.41 -6.00
CA LYS A 40 -8.80 -13.91 -5.59
C LYS A 40 -8.17 -14.69 -6.74
N ALA A 41 -7.12 -14.14 -7.34
CA ALA A 41 -6.11 -14.99 -7.96
C ALA A 41 -5.28 -15.67 -6.87
N ILE A 42 -4.64 -16.76 -7.25
CA ILE A 42 -3.82 -17.64 -6.40
C ILE A 42 -3.00 -16.83 -5.39
N PHE A 43 -2.99 -17.25 -4.12
CA PHE A 43 -2.23 -16.64 -3.02
C PHE A 43 -2.61 -15.19 -2.66
N ALA A 44 -3.90 -14.90 -2.48
CA ALA A 44 -4.41 -13.61 -1.99
C ALA A 44 -4.07 -12.39 -2.87
N ALA A 45 -3.69 -12.62 -4.12
CA ALA A 45 -3.52 -11.57 -5.12
C ALA A 45 -4.86 -11.28 -5.83
N LEU A 46 -5.09 -10.04 -6.23
CA LEU A 46 -6.23 -9.71 -7.09
C LEU A 46 -6.02 -10.31 -8.49
N SER A 47 -7.06 -10.94 -9.03
CA SER A 47 -7.08 -11.40 -10.42
C SER A 47 -6.99 -10.23 -11.41
N ALA A 48 -6.72 -10.52 -12.69
CA ALA A 48 -6.70 -9.49 -13.73
C ALA A 48 -8.01 -8.69 -13.77
N LYS A 49 -9.14 -9.38 -13.60
CA LYS A 49 -10.48 -8.78 -13.49
C LYS A 49 -10.63 -7.95 -12.22
N GLY A 50 -10.17 -8.46 -11.08
CA GLY A 50 -10.17 -7.71 -9.81
C GLY A 50 -9.41 -6.40 -9.90
N TRP A 51 -8.24 -6.38 -10.56
CA TRP A 51 -7.50 -5.15 -10.82
C TRP A 51 -8.25 -4.15 -11.71
N SER A 52 -8.91 -4.62 -12.77
CA SER A 52 -9.69 -3.74 -13.63
C SER A 52 -10.87 -3.12 -12.89
N ASN A 53 -11.60 -3.92 -12.11
CA ASN A 53 -12.70 -3.43 -11.26
C ASN A 53 -12.20 -2.42 -10.22
N LEU A 54 -11.07 -2.70 -9.59
CA LEU A 54 -10.46 -1.85 -8.58
C LEU A 54 -10.11 -0.47 -9.15
N VAL A 55 -9.50 -0.40 -10.34
CA VAL A 55 -9.18 0.87 -11.00
C VAL A 55 -10.45 1.68 -11.24
N ILE A 56 -11.48 1.06 -11.84
CA ILE A 56 -12.75 1.75 -12.14
C ILE A 56 -13.38 2.30 -10.85
N LYS A 57 -13.60 1.44 -9.85
CA LYS A 57 -14.23 1.83 -8.58
C LYS A 57 -13.42 2.88 -7.83
N PHE A 58 -12.09 2.81 -7.87
CA PHE A 58 -11.23 3.76 -7.19
C PHE A 58 -11.31 5.14 -7.84
N CYS A 59 -11.20 5.20 -9.16
CA CYS A 59 -11.34 6.45 -9.92
C CYS A 59 -12.74 7.06 -9.72
N ASP A 60 -13.80 6.24 -9.75
CA ASP A 60 -15.18 6.68 -9.53
C ASP A 60 -15.39 7.27 -8.11
N LYS A 61 -14.83 6.62 -7.07
CA LYS A 61 -14.98 7.06 -5.67
C LYS A 61 -14.14 8.29 -5.31
N THR A 62 -12.97 8.44 -5.93
CA THR A 62 -12.00 9.51 -5.57
C THR A 62 -12.00 10.68 -6.54
N GLY A 63 -12.57 10.52 -7.74
CA GLY A 63 -12.47 11.49 -8.83
C GLY A 63 -11.08 11.57 -9.47
N LEU A 64 -10.15 10.70 -9.07
CA LEU A 64 -8.80 10.63 -9.62
C LEU A 64 -8.78 9.81 -10.90
N ASN A 65 -7.76 10.00 -11.72
CA ASN A 65 -7.52 9.21 -12.92
C ASN A 65 -6.23 8.41 -12.78
N TYR A 66 -6.26 7.40 -11.92
CA TYR A 66 -5.11 6.52 -11.69
C TYR A 66 -5.19 5.28 -12.56
N ASP A 67 -4.04 4.87 -13.09
CA ASP A 67 -3.91 3.62 -13.82
C ASP A 67 -3.61 2.43 -12.88
N LYS A 68 -3.64 1.24 -13.47
CA LYS A 68 -3.41 -0.02 -12.75
C LYS A 68 -2.00 -0.09 -12.16
N GLU A 69 -1.00 0.42 -12.87
CA GLU A 69 0.40 0.41 -12.45
C GLU A 69 0.62 1.30 -11.23
N GLN A 70 -0.03 2.46 -11.17
CA GLN A 70 0.01 3.38 -10.03
C GLN A 70 -0.64 2.76 -8.80
N LEU A 71 -1.79 2.09 -8.95
CA LEU A 71 -2.45 1.35 -7.87
C LEU A 71 -1.63 0.15 -7.39
N LYS A 72 -0.95 -0.57 -8.31
CA LYS A 72 -0.02 -1.64 -7.94
C LYS A 72 1.19 -1.13 -7.17
N CYS A 73 1.78 -0.01 -7.58
CA CYS A 73 2.86 0.61 -6.83
C CYS A 73 2.41 0.95 -5.40
N ARG A 74 1.18 1.47 -5.22
CA ARG A 74 0.64 1.71 -3.88
C ARG A 74 0.45 0.43 -3.08
N TRP A 75 -0.08 -0.62 -3.69
CA TRP A 75 -0.22 -1.94 -3.08
C TRP A 75 1.13 -2.50 -2.59
N ASP A 76 2.18 -2.35 -3.38
CA ASP A 76 3.52 -2.82 -3.00
C ASP A 76 4.10 -2.02 -1.82
N VAL A 77 3.90 -0.70 -1.79
CA VAL A 77 4.26 0.14 -0.64
C VAL A 77 3.50 -0.30 0.62
N LEU A 78 2.18 -0.47 0.53
CA LEU A 78 1.37 -0.88 1.69
C LEU A 78 1.75 -2.26 2.23
N LYS A 79 2.11 -3.21 1.36
CA LYS A 79 2.64 -4.51 1.81
C LYS A 79 3.98 -4.38 2.52
N ALA A 80 4.86 -3.49 2.07
CA ALA A 80 6.14 -3.24 2.72
C ALA A 80 5.92 -2.64 4.12
N ASP A 81 5.06 -1.62 4.23
CA ASP A 81 4.68 -0.99 5.50
C ASP A 81 4.05 -2.02 6.45
N TRP A 82 3.16 -2.87 5.95
CA TRP A 82 2.56 -3.96 6.73
C TRP A 82 3.59 -4.93 7.30
N ARG A 83 4.60 -5.33 6.50
CA ARG A 83 5.67 -6.22 6.97
C ARG A 83 6.52 -5.57 8.06
N VAL A 84 6.78 -4.28 7.95
CA VAL A 84 7.47 -3.51 9.01
C VAL A 84 6.62 -3.52 10.28
N TRP A 85 5.32 -3.21 10.16
CA TRP A 85 4.40 -3.22 11.30
C TRP A 85 4.26 -4.60 11.94
N GLU A 86 4.17 -5.68 11.16
CA GLU A 86 4.12 -7.06 11.66
C GLU A 86 5.39 -7.42 12.43
N LYS A 87 6.56 -7.00 11.93
CA LYS A 87 7.84 -7.18 12.63
C LYS A 87 7.88 -6.39 13.94
N LEU A 88 7.38 -5.14 13.94
CA LEU A 88 7.31 -4.33 15.16
C LEU A 88 6.41 -4.98 16.21
N LYS A 89 5.22 -5.45 15.82
CA LYS A 89 4.34 -6.19 16.73
C LYS A 89 4.95 -7.49 17.25
N GLY A 90 5.75 -8.18 16.44
CA GLY A 90 6.35 -9.47 16.81
C GLY A 90 7.63 -9.36 17.64
N LEU A 91 8.32 -8.22 17.61
CA LEU A 91 9.60 -8.03 18.31
C LEU A 91 9.46 -7.67 19.78
N ASP A 92 8.35 -7.04 20.18
CA ASP A 92 8.18 -6.60 21.55
C ASP A 92 6.80 -7.04 22.07
N THR A 93 6.76 -8.24 22.65
CA THR A 93 5.59 -8.82 23.35
C THR A 93 5.14 -8.00 24.57
N ASN A 94 5.87 -6.95 24.93
CA ASN A 94 5.61 -6.02 26.04
C ASN A 94 5.24 -4.60 25.60
N LEU A 95 5.06 -4.33 24.29
CA LEU A 95 4.51 -3.05 23.86
C LEU A 95 3.03 -2.96 24.26
N GLY A 96 2.69 -1.89 24.97
CA GLY A 96 1.29 -1.56 25.24
C GLY A 96 0.58 -1.33 23.92
N TRP A 97 -0.31 -2.22 23.52
CA TRP A 97 -1.17 -1.96 22.37
C TRP A 97 -2.31 -1.04 22.81
N ASP A 98 -2.38 0.19 22.29
CA ASP A 98 -3.54 1.05 22.52
C ASP A 98 -4.70 0.53 21.66
N VAL A 99 -5.63 -0.21 22.28
CA VAL A 99 -6.80 -0.75 21.61
C VAL A 99 -7.76 0.35 21.13
N VAL A 100 -7.72 1.53 21.75
CA VAL A 100 -8.59 2.68 21.42
C VAL A 100 -8.05 3.43 20.21
N LYS A 101 -6.74 3.64 20.13
CA LYS A 101 -6.10 4.32 18.99
C LYS A 101 -5.73 3.37 17.85
N GLY A 102 -5.63 2.07 18.11
CA GLY A 102 -5.13 1.08 17.15
C GLY A 102 -3.64 1.25 16.85
N THR A 103 -2.87 1.79 17.79
CA THR A 103 -1.44 2.09 17.65
C THR A 103 -0.63 1.49 18.80
N ILE A 104 0.68 1.37 18.61
CA ILE A 104 1.60 1.05 19.69
C ILE A 104 1.65 2.26 20.64
N ASP A 105 1.25 2.04 21.89
CA ASP A 105 1.40 2.99 23.00
C ASP A 105 2.77 2.78 23.63
N ASP A 106 3.74 3.57 23.16
CA ASP A 106 5.05 3.61 23.80
C ASP A 106 5.55 5.06 23.82
N SER A 107 6.52 5.30 24.70
CA SER A 107 7.23 6.55 24.88
C SER A 107 7.85 7.08 23.59
N ASP A 108 7.89 8.40 23.47
CA ASP A 108 8.58 9.10 22.38
C ASP A 108 10.06 8.69 22.27
N ASP A 109 10.70 8.36 23.41
CA ASP A 109 12.07 7.87 23.46
C ASP A 109 12.24 6.52 22.75
N TRP A 110 11.28 5.60 22.89
CA TRP A 110 11.28 4.33 22.17
C TRP A 110 11.12 4.54 20.66
N TRP A 111 10.17 5.39 20.25
CA TRP A 111 9.99 5.75 18.85
C TRP A 111 11.25 6.39 18.26
N ASN A 112 11.89 7.31 18.99
CA ASN A 112 13.15 7.93 18.59
C ASN A 112 14.30 6.93 18.45
N MET A 113 14.39 5.92 19.33
CA MET A 113 15.40 4.86 19.22
C MET A 113 15.19 4.01 17.95
N LYS A 114 13.94 3.68 17.62
CA LYS A 114 13.63 2.86 16.43
C LYS A 114 13.76 3.66 15.13
N LEU A 115 13.40 4.95 15.12
CA LEU A 115 13.51 5.83 13.95
C LEU A 115 14.96 6.28 13.66
N LYS A 116 15.85 6.29 14.67
CA LYS A 116 17.28 6.60 14.50
C LYS A 116 18.10 5.47 13.89
N VAL A 117 17.54 4.26 13.76
CA VAL A 117 18.22 3.16 13.07
C VAL A 117 17.78 3.14 11.60
N SER A 118 18.40 4.03 10.81
CA SER A 118 18.53 3.90 9.35
C SER A 118 19.79 4.59 8.87
#